data_AF-A0AAP8D2W0-F1
#
_entry.id   AF-A0AAP8D2W0-F1
#
_cell.length_a   1.000
_cell.length_b   1.000
_cell.length_c   1.000
_cell.angle_alpha   90.00
_cell.angle_beta   90.00
_cell.angle_gamma   90.00
#
_symmetry.space_group_name_H-M   'P 1'
#
loop_
_entity.id
_entity.type
_entity.pdbx_description
1 polymer ?
#
loop_
_entity_poly.entity_id
_entity_poly.type
_entity_poly.pdbx_seq_one_letter_code
_entity_poly.pdbx_strand_id
1 'polypeptide(L)'
;MTKAMKTVVAMLVFAMGAVVVLAYLWIDRSISLSYARQSERTANQSVRGLELILEREWRGLPEPEVLQKLNAVAVLGAGAKIVVKKEGSVIWFDEVRFNLDEGRLKSIGDK
;
A
#
# COMPACT_ATOMS: atom_id res chain seq x y z
N MET A 1 12.93 57.20 -14.51
CA MET A 1 12.47 56.40 -13.35
C MET A 1 13.28 56.75 -12.11
N THR A 2 12.64 57.00 -10.97
CA THR A 2 13.32 57.20 -9.67
C THR A 2 13.93 55.88 -9.17
N LYS A 3 14.95 55.96 -8.29
CA LYS A 3 15.58 54.77 -7.69
C LYS A 3 14.55 53.86 -7.02
N ALA A 4 13.61 54.44 -6.27
CA ALA A 4 12.50 53.72 -5.62
C ALA A 4 11.66 52.91 -6.62
N MET A 5 11.33 53.49 -7.78
CA MET A 5 10.53 52.79 -8.79
C MET A 5 11.28 51.60 -9.41
N LYS A 6 12.60 51.70 -9.60
CA LYS A 6 13.42 50.58 -10.05
C LYS A 6 13.45 49.44 -9.02
N THR A 7 13.56 49.79 -7.73
CA THR A 7 13.54 48.81 -6.64
C THR A 7 12.21 48.09 -6.54
N VAL A 8 11.09 48.81 -6.65
CA VAL A 8 9.74 48.21 -6.63
C VAL A 8 9.54 47.27 -7.82
N VAL A 9 9.95 47.66 -9.02
CA VAL A 9 9.86 46.80 -10.21
C VAL A 9 10.71 45.55 -10.04
N ALA A 10 11.94 45.66 -9.52
CA ALA A 10 12.80 44.51 -9.28
C ALA A 10 12.21 43.53 -8.26
N MET A 11 11.62 44.04 -7.16
CA MET A 11 10.92 43.21 -6.18
C MET A 11 9.71 42.50 -6.79
N LEU A 12 8.96 43.20 -7.66
CA LEU A 12 7.80 42.61 -8.33
C LEU A 12 8.21 41.46 -9.26
N VAL A 13 9.27 41.65 -10.05
CA VAL A 13 9.81 40.61 -10.93
C VAL A 13 10.30 39.41 -10.13
N PHE A 14 11.01 39.66 -9.03
CA PHE A 14 11.46 38.59 -8.13
C PHE A 14 10.28 37.83 -7.50
N ALA A 15 9.27 38.55 -7.00
CA ALA A 15 8.08 37.95 -6.42
C ALA A 15 7.32 37.09 -7.44
N MET A 16 7.16 37.59 -8.68
CA MET A 16 6.54 36.81 -9.76
C MET A 16 7.35 35.54 -10.08
N GLY A 17 8.68 35.65 -10.16
CA GLY A 17 9.55 34.49 -10.38
C GLY A 17 9.43 33.45 -9.26
N ALA A 18 9.43 33.91 -8.00
CA ALA A 18 9.26 33.03 -6.84
C ALA A 18 7.90 32.33 -6.85
N VAL A 19 6.82 33.02 -7.20
CA VAL A 19 5.48 32.43 -7.33
C VAL A 19 5.45 31.34 -8.39
N VAL A 20 6.07 31.58 -9.56
CA VAL A 20 6.15 30.57 -10.63
C VAL A 20 6.90 29.32 -10.17
N VAL A 21 8.05 29.50 -9.50
CA VAL A 21 8.84 28.38 -8.97
C VAL A 21 8.06 27.60 -7.91
N LEU A 22 7.42 28.29 -6.97
CA LEU A 22 6.61 27.65 -5.92
C LEU A 22 5.41 26.91 -6.51
N ALA A 23 4.74 27.49 -7.51
CA ALA A 23 3.64 26.84 -8.20
C ALA A 23 4.10 25.55 -8.91
N TYR A 24 5.26 25.60 -9.59
CA TYR A 24 5.84 24.42 -10.22
C TYR A 24 6.16 23.31 -9.20
N LEU A 25 6.84 23.64 -8.10
CA LEU A 25 7.15 22.67 -7.04
C LEU A 25 5.90 22.08 -6.39
N TRP A 26 4.86 22.90 -6.24
CA TRP A 26 3.60 22.43 -5.67
C TRP A 26 2.87 21.47 -6.61
N ILE A 27 2.83 21.78 -7.91
CA ILE A 27 2.24 20.90 -8.93
C ILE A 27 3.01 19.58 -8.99
N ASP A 28 4.34 19.63 -9.11
CA ASP A 28 5.18 18.43 -9.20
C ASP A 28 4.96 17.51 -7.98
N ARG A 29 5.04 18.07 -6.77
CA ARG A 29 4.77 17.33 -5.54
C ARG A 29 3.36 16.75 -5.49
N SER A 30 2.36 17.49 -5.97
CA SER A 30 0.97 17.01 -6.00
C SER A 30 0.79 15.82 -6.92
N ILE A 31 1.44 15.84 -8.09
CA ILE A 31 1.39 14.77 -9.08
C ILE A 31 2.10 13.53 -8.54
N SER A 32 3.33 13.68 -8.01
CA SER A 32 4.06 12.57 -7.41
C SER A 32 3.29 11.92 -6.27
N LEU A 33 2.66 12.73 -5.40
CA LEU A 33 1.83 12.23 -4.31
C LEU A 33 0.59 11.51 -4.84
N SER A 34 -0.04 12.01 -5.91
CA SER A 34 -1.18 11.37 -6.53
C SER A 34 -0.82 10.00 -7.10
N TYR A 35 0.29 9.89 -7.83
CA TYR A 35 0.75 8.61 -8.36
C TYR A 35 1.15 7.62 -7.27
N ALA A 36 1.86 8.07 -6.23
CA ALA A 36 2.21 7.21 -5.10
C ALA A 36 0.95 6.62 -4.43
N ARG A 37 -0.04 7.47 -4.15
CA ARG A 37 -1.33 7.03 -3.58
C ARG A 37 -2.11 6.13 -4.53
N GLN A 38 -2.09 6.40 -5.83
CA GLN A 38 -2.80 5.57 -6.81
C GLN A 38 -2.15 4.19 -6.95
N SER A 39 -0.82 4.13 -6.93
CA SER A 39 -0.07 2.87 -6.95
C SER A 39 -0.39 2.04 -5.70
N GLU A 40 -0.32 2.65 -4.50
CA GLU A 40 -0.67 2.00 -3.24
C GLU A 40 -2.12 1.50 -3.24
N ARG A 41 -3.08 2.34 -3.66
CA ARG A 41 -4.50 1.97 -3.73
C ARG A 41 -4.73 0.81 -4.70
N THR A 42 -4.13 0.85 -5.88
CA THR A 42 -4.29 -0.20 -6.90
C THR A 42 -3.71 -1.53 -6.41
N ALA A 43 -2.53 -1.50 -5.79
CA ALA A 43 -1.91 -2.67 -5.19
C ALA A 43 -2.80 -3.26 -4.08
N ASN A 44 -3.24 -2.42 -3.15
CA ASN A 44 -4.12 -2.85 -2.05
C ASN A 44 -5.48 -3.38 -2.55
N GLN A 45 -6.06 -2.78 -3.59
CA GLN A 45 -7.31 -3.28 -4.18
C GLN A 45 -7.13 -4.65 -4.83
N SER A 46 -5.98 -4.87 -5.50
CA SER A 46 -5.67 -6.14 -6.15
C SER A 46 -5.48 -7.25 -5.11
N VAL A 47 -4.71 -6.97 -4.04
CA VAL A 47 -4.54 -7.89 -2.91
C VAL A 47 -5.87 -8.20 -2.24
N ARG A 48 -6.68 -7.18 -1.91
CA ARG A 48 -8.03 -7.37 -1.32
C ARG A 48 -8.95 -8.20 -2.21
N GLY A 49 -8.86 -8.05 -3.53
CA GLY A 49 -9.60 -8.88 -4.48
C GLY A 49 -9.21 -10.35 -4.36
N LEU A 50 -7.92 -10.64 -4.30
CA LEU A 50 -7.41 -12.01 -4.10
C LEU A 50 -7.78 -12.56 -2.72
N GLU A 51 -7.67 -11.76 -1.66
CA GLU A 51 -8.11 -12.13 -0.31
C GLU A 51 -9.59 -12.50 -0.30
N LEU A 52 -10.46 -11.74 -0.97
CA LEU A 52 -11.90 -12.05 -1.05
C LEU A 52 -12.18 -13.35 -1.80
N ILE A 53 -11.49 -13.58 -2.91
CA ILE A 53 -11.63 -14.83 -3.68
C ILE A 53 -11.19 -16.01 -2.81
N LEU A 54 -10.02 -15.91 -2.18
CA LEU A 54 -9.46 -16.97 -1.35
C LEU A 54 -10.32 -17.21 -0.10
N GLU A 55 -10.79 -16.15 0.55
CA GLU A 55 -11.67 -16.23 1.71
C GLU A 55 -12.97 -16.94 1.33
N ARG A 56 -13.57 -16.64 0.17
CA ARG A 56 -14.77 -17.34 -0.29
C ARG A 56 -14.54 -18.84 -0.46
N GLU A 57 -13.41 -19.23 -1.03
CA GLU A 57 -13.08 -20.63 -1.30
C GLU A 57 -12.68 -21.40 -0.02
N TRP A 58 -11.97 -20.73 0.91
CA TRP A 58 -11.35 -21.39 2.05
C TRP A 58 -12.07 -21.16 3.38
N ARG A 59 -13.11 -20.32 3.43
CA ARG A 59 -13.89 -20.10 4.65
C ARG A 59 -14.43 -21.42 5.17
N GLY A 60 -14.24 -21.64 6.47
CA GLY A 60 -14.66 -22.85 7.18
C GLY A 60 -13.67 -24.01 7.09
N LEU A 61 -12.59 -23.90 6.31
CA LEU A 61 -11.53 -24.91 6.30
C LEU A 61 -10.88 -25.01 7.68
N PRO A 62 -10.56 -26.24 8.14
CA PRO A 62 -9.92 -26.45 9.42
C PRO A 62 -8.46 -25.96 9.41
N GLU A 63 -7.99 -25.45 10.54
CA GLU A 63 -6.64 -24.91 10.72
C GLU A 63 -5.51 -25.78 10.11
N PRO A 64 -5.45 -27.11 10.35
CA PRO A 64 -4.38 -27.94 9.83
C PRO A 64 -4.34 -27.97 8.29
N GLU A 65 -5.51 -27.93 7.65
CA GLU A 65 -5.63 -27.92 6.20
C GLU A 65 -5.14 -26.59 5.62
N VAL A 66 -5.49 -25.47 6.26
CA VAL A 66 -5.01 -24.13 5.87
C VAL A 66 -3.48 -24.07 5.98
N LEU A 67 -2.92 -24.51 7.12
CA LEU A 67 -1.46 -24.57 7.32
C LEU A 67 -0.78 -25.44 6.26
N GLN A 68 -1.33 -26.60 5.94
CA GLN A 68 -0.77 -27.49 4.93
C GLN A 68 -0.72 -26.81 3.56
N LYS A 69 -1.82 -26.18 3.12
CA LYS A 69 -1.88 -25.48 1.82
C LYS A 69 -0.89 -24.32 1.76
N LEU A 70 -0.81 -23.52 2.82
CA LEU A 70 0.12 -22.39 2.90
C LEU A 70 1.59 -22.84 2.86
N ASN A 71 1.95 -23.88 3.62
CA ASN A 71 3.31 -24.42 3.60
C ASN A 71 3.67 -25.02 2.23
N ALA A 72 2.72 -25.68 1.55
CA ALA A 72 2.96 -26.20 0.20
C ALA A 72 3.30 -25.07 -0.79
N VAL A 73 2.60 -23.93 -0.72
CA VAL A 73 2.93 -22.76 -1.54
C VAL A 73 4.26 -22.14 -1.14
N ALA A 74 4.57 -22.05 0.15
CA ALA A 74 5.83 -21.49 0.64
C ALA A 74 7.05 -22.28 0.12
N VAL A 75 6.93 -23.61 -0.03
CA VAL A 75 7.97 -24.47 -0.60
C VAL A 75 8.15 -24.26 -2.11
N LEU A 76 7.08 -23.92 -2.83
CA LEU A 76 7.10 -23.67 -4.27
C LEU A 76 7.59 -22.26 -4.65
N GLY A 77 7.72 -21.36 -3.67
CA GLY A 77 8.12 -19.96 -3.87
C GLY A 77 9.49 -19.82 -4.53
N ALA A 78 9.48 -19.50 -5.83
CA ALA A 78 10.67 -19.33 -6.66
C ALA A 78 11.43 -18.03 -6.32
N GLY A 79 12.22 -18.06 -5.24
CA GLY A 79 13.30 -17.10 -4.99
C GLY A 79 13.14 -16.17 -3.78
N ALA A 80 11.93 -16.02 -3.23
CA ALA A 80 11.69 -15.32 -1.97
C ALA A 80 11.32 -16.33 -0.89
N LYS A 81 11.96 -16.24 0.29
CA LYS A 81 11.67 -17.10 1.43
C LYS A 81 10.33 -16.68 2.05
N ILE A 82 9.25 -17.32 1.62
CA ILE A 82 7.93 -17.12 2.19
C ILE A 82 7.91 -17.73 3.60
N VAL A 83 7.50 -16.94 4.59
CA VAL A 83 7.42 -17.37 6.00
C VAL A 83 5.96 -17.65 6.37
N VAL A 84 5.70 -18.87 6.86
CA VAL A 84 4.41 -19.23 7.45
C VAL A 84 4.57 -19.32 8.96
N LYS A 85 3.81 -18.52 9.72
CA LYS A 85 3.91 -18.46 11.19
C LYS A 85 2.52 -18.51 11.82
N LYS A 86 2.33 -19.36 12.83
CA LYS A 86 1.12 -19.38 13.65
C LYS A 86 1.32 -18.52 14.90
N GLU A 87 0.35 -17.66 15.19
CA GLU A 87 0.25 -16.87 16.42
C GLU A 87 -1.18 -16.92 16.95
N GLY A 88 -1.43 -17.80 17.93
CA GLY A 88 -2.77 -17.95 18.51
C GLY A 88 -3.82 -18.36 17.47
N SER A 89 -4.81 -17.49 17.26
CA SER A 89 -5.88 -17.64 16.27
C SER A 89 -5.56 -17.04 14.90
N VAL A 90 -4.31 -16.66 14.63
CA VAL A 90 -3.89 -16.09 13.34
C VAL A 90 -2.79 -16.94 12.74
N ILE A 91 -2.90 -17.23 11.45
CA ILE A 91 -1.79 -17.76 10.64
C ILE A 91 -1.32 -16.62 9.74
N TRP A 92 -0.03 -16.32 9.82
CA TRP A 92 0.65 -15.38 8.95
C TRP A 92 1.25 -16.12 7.77
N PHE A 93 0.98 -15.60 6.58
CA PHE A 93 1.66 -15.95 5.35
C PHE A 93 2.35 -14.68 4.85
N ASP A 94 3.62 -14.53 5.23
CA ASP A 94 4.33 -13.26 5.10
C ASP A 94 3.53 -12.11 5.76
N GLU A 95 3.17 -11.07 5.01
CA GLU A 95 2.37 -9.94 5.50
C GLU A 95 0.85 -10.21 5.53
N VAL A 96 0.37 -11.34 5.00
CA VAL A 96 -1.06 -11.65 4.90
C VAL A 96 -1.55 -12.47 6.09
N ARG A 97 -2.64 -12.01 6.73
CA ARG A 97 -3.26 -12.66 7.88
C ARG A 97 -4.38 -13.61 7.48
N PHE A 98 -4.41 -14.78 8.09
CA PHE A 98 -5.49 -15.75 8.02
C PHE A 98 -6.08 -15.89 9.43
N ASN A 99 -7.27 -15.34 9.64
CA ASN A 99 -7.90 -15.28 10.95
C ASN A 99 -8.77 -16.52 11.16
N LEU A 100 -8.47 -17.24 12.23
CA LEU A 100 -9.19 -18.43 12.65
C LEU A 100 -10.21 -18.09 13.73
N ASP A 101 -11.33 -18.80 13.69
CA ASP A 101 -12.35 -18.81 14.73
C ASP A 101 -12.75 -20.26 14.98
N GLU A 102 -12.76 -20.67 16.24
CA GLU A 102 -13.04 -22.07 16.64
C GLU A 102 -12.22 -23.13 15.85
N GLY A 103 -10.97 -22.80 15.50
CA GLY A 103 -10.07 -23.70 14.76
C GLY A 103 -10.38 -23.79 13.26
N ARG A 104 -11.20 -22.89 12.71
CA ARG A 104 -11.55 -22.82 11.29
C ARG A 104 -11.27 -21.45 10.71
N LEU A 105 -10.99 -21.37 9.42
CA LEU A 105 -10.77 -20.08 8.75
C LEU A 105 -12.06 -19.25 8.69
N LYS A 106 -12.01 -18.03 9.24
CA LYS A 106 -13.12 -17.09 9.25
C LYS A 106 -12.95 -15.99 8.22
N SER A 107 -11.79 -15.34 8.21
CA SER A 107 -11.47 -14.21 7.33
C SER A 107 -9.99 -14.19 6.93
N ILE A 108 -9.70 -13.46 5.85
CA ILE A 108 -8.33 -13.19 5.39
C ILE A 108 -8.14 -11.68 5.30
N GLY A 109 -6.95 -11.19 5.70
CA GLY A 109 -6.59 -9.77 5.77
C GLY A 109 -6.92 -9.10 7.10
N ASP A 110 -6.91 -7.76 7.10
CA ASP A 110 -7.09 -6.89 8.29
C ASP A 110 -8.56 -6.77 8.79
N LYS A 111 -9.39 -7.79 8.59
CA LYS A 111 -10.82 -7.75 8.92
C LYS A 111 -11.13 -8.30 10.31
#